data_AF-Q0KAB5-F1
#
_entry.id   AF-Q0KAB5-F1
#
_cell.length_a   1.000
_cell.length_b   1.000
_cell.length_c   1.000
_cell.angle_alpha   90.00
_cell.angle_beta   90.00
_cell.angle_gamma   90.00
#
_symmetry.space_group_name_H-M   'P 1'
#
loop_
_entity.id
_entity.type
_entity.pdbx_description
1 polymer ?
#
loop_
_entity_poly.entity_id
_entity_poly.type
_entity_poly.pdbx_seq_one_letter_code
_entity_poly.pdbx_strand_id
1 'polypeptide(L)'
;MTELQSVGLRLEDPNAGAASRRGGAGPSDHKAVTIDGVTIMVPVHTSTAWHSPFVAHSPDGTGRSALMRGTIPIASISFPKAPRFHALQTLEGIPYSHIATLHGADVLATTVLQTCIRYESRKKTCKFCSIGQSLAAGRTIARKTPEQLAEVARAAVLLDGVRHMVLTTGTPPTPDRGAAILCESAFAIKAAVDLPIQAQCEPPDDDRWFERMKAAGIDTLGMHLEVVTPALRERIMPGKAGVPPSRYMEAFKAAVAVFGRAQVSTYILAGLGDTAEAILSISRELIELGVYPFVVPFVPISGTPLEDHPAPSPAFMQSILQPLGAMLSAAGMRSSDIKAGCGKCGACSSLATYEREAALATDGATS
;
A
#
# COMPACT_ATOMS: atom_id res chain seq x y z
N MET A 1 11.96 -11.81 6.73
CA MET A 1 10.95 -11.07 5.92
C MET A 1 11.49 -9.74 5.38
N THR A 2 12.05 -8.85 6.23
CA THR A 2 12.64 -7.56 5.80
C THR A 2 13.66 -7.73 4.66
N GLU A 3 14.53 -8.74 4.75
CA GLU A 3 15.50 -9.01 3.70
C GLU A 3 14.84 -9.28 2.33
N LEU A 4 13.80 -10.12 2.27
CA LEU A 4 13.06 -10.41 1.04
C LEU A 4 12.43 -9.15 0.43
N GLN A 5 11.88 -8.26 1.26
CA GLN A 5 11.26 -7.02 0.77
C GLN A 5 12.30 -6.03 0.21
N SER A 6 13.53 -6.06 0.72
CA SER A 6 14.63 -5.22 0.22
C SER A 6 15.30 -5.78 -1.03
N VAL A 7 15.62 -7.08 -1.05
CA VAL A 7 16.45 -7.68 -2.12
C VAL A 7 15.65 -8.45 -3.16
N GLY A 8 14.35 -8.66 -2.93
CA GLY A 8 13.46 -9.38 -3.83
C GLY A 8 13.58 -10.90 -3.75
N LEU A 9 12.92 -11.58 -4.69
CA LEU A 9 12.84 -13.03 -4.80
C LEU A 9 12.94 -13.45 -6.26
N ARG A 10 13.84 -14.37 -6.57
CA ARG A 10 13.83 -15.06 -7.88
C ARG A 10 12.79 -16.17 -7.87
N LEU A 11 12.07 -16.31 -8.98
CA LEU A 11 11.11 -17.37 -9.20
C LEU A 11 11.70 -18.35 -10.21
N GLU A 12 11.79 -19.64 -9.88
CA GLU A 12 12.10 -20.67 -10.87
C GLU A 12 11.00 -20.78 -11.92
N ASP A 13 9.73 -20.75 -11.48
CA ASP A 13 8.57 -20.59 -12.35
C ASP A 13 8.01 -19.16 -12.24
N PRO A 14 8.20 -18.32 -13.27
CA PRO A 14 7.65 -16.96 -13.30
C PRO A 14 6.12 -16.91 -13.12
N ASN A 15 5.40 -17.99 -13.48
CA ASN A 15 3.94 -18.07 -13.48
C ASN A 15 3.34 -18.58 -12.16
N ALA A 16 4.16 -18.91 -11.16
CA ALA A 16 3.72 -19.53 -9.90
C ALA A 16 2.67 -18.70 -9.10
N GLY A 17 1.41 -19.12 -9.01
CA GLY A 17 0.38 -18.42 -8.22
C GLY A 17 -0.22 -17.19 -8.92
N ALA A 18 -0.81 -16.25 -8.16
CA ALA A 18 -1.48 -15.08 -8.73
C ALA A 18 -0.55 -14.23 -9.60
N ALA A 19 -1.08 -13.74 -10.73
CA ALA A 19 -0.32 -12.93 -11.67
C ALA A 19 0.23 -11.67 -11.02
N SER A 20 1.55 -11.50 -11.09
CA SER A 20 2.25 -10.27 -10.73
C SER A 20 2.05 -9.19 -11.80
N ARG A 21 1.73 -7.96 -11.40
CA ARG A 21 1.59 -6.83 -12.34
C ARG A 21 2.96 -6.24 -12.67
N ARG A 22 3.11 -5.73 -13.90
CA ARG A 22 4.26 -4.91 -14.32
C ARG A 22 3.89 -3.44 -14.40
N GLY A 23 4.40 -2.60 -13.51
CA GLY A 23 4.02 -1.19 -13.40
C GLY A 23 2.55 -0.94 -12.97
N GLY A 24 2.19 0.32 -12.75
CA GLY A 24 0.86 0.76 -12.27
C GLY A 24 0.80 1.12 -10.78
N ALA A 25 -0.31 1.76 -10.36
CA ALA A 25 -0.52 2.15 -8.97
C ALA A 25 -0.69 0.95 -8.00
N GLY A 26 -0.21 1.12 -6.77
CA GLY A 26 -0.12 0.06 -5.75
C GLY A 26 1.16 -0.78 -5.88
N PRO A 27 1.29 -1.89 -5.12
CA PRO A 27 2.39 -2.84 -5.29
C PRO A 27 2.34 -3.42 -6.71
N SER A 28 3.31 -2.99 -7.51
CA SER A 28 3.56 -3.40 -8.89
C SER A 28 5.00 -3.89 -8.97
N ASP A 29 5.29 -4.84 -9.85
CA ASP A 29 6.57 -5.57 -9.91
C ASP A 29 6.82 -6.50 -8.69
N HIS A 30 5.77 -6.75 -7.90
CA HIS A 30 5.77 -7.62 -6.72
C HIS A 30 4.94 -8.88 -6.90
N LYS A 31 5.17 -9.86 -6.03
CA LYS A 31 4.30 -11.01 -5.79
C LYS A 31 3.95 -11.12 -4.32
N ALA A 32 2.70 -11.47 -4.02
CA ALA A 32 2.30 -11.81 -2.68
C ALA A 32 2.88 -13.19 -2.32
N VAL A 33 3.57 -13.27 -1.18
CA VAL A 33 4.20 -14.50 -0.68
C VAL A 33 3.82 -14.66 0.78
N THR A 34 3.27 -15.80 1.14
CA THR A 34 2.92 -16.13 2.53
C THR A 34 4.00 -16.99 3.16
N ILE A 35 4.56 -16.53 4.28
CA ILE A 35 5.59 -17.18 5.10
C ILE A 35 5.03 -17.26 6.52
N ASP A 36 4.93 -18.45 7.09
CA ASP A 36 4.44 -18.68 8.46
C ASP A 36 3.10 -17.97 8.78
N GLY A 37 2.18 -17.99 7.81
CA GLY A 37 0.86 -17.36 7.92
C GLY A 37 0.85 -15.85 7.68
N VAL A 38 2.00 -15.21 7.46
CA VAL A 38 2.11 -13.77 7.16
C VAL A 38 2.32 -13.56 5.66
N THR A 39 1.45 -12.81 5.02
CA THR A 39 1.60 -12.44 3.60
C THR A 39 2.38 -11.14 3.46
N ILE A 40 3.45 -11.18 2.67
CA ILE A 40 4.27 -10.02 2.30
C ILE A 40 4.29 -9.84 0.77
N MET A 41 4.38 -8.60 0.31
CA MET A 41 4.67 -8.26 -1.07
C MET A 41 6.18 -8.28 -1.25
N VAL A 42 6.67 -9.12 -2.17
CA VAL A 42 8.10 -9.29 -2.45
C VAL A 42 8.39 -8.86 -3.89
N PRO A 43 9.39 -8.00 -4.14
CA PRO A 43 9.79 -7.65 -5.50
C PRO A 43 10.24 -8.90 -6.29
N VAL A 44 9.72 -9.07 -7.51
CA VAL A 44 10.07 -10.20 -8.40
C VAL A 44 10.41 -9.78 -9.83
N HIS A 45 10.02 -8.57 -10.27
CA HIS A 45 10.31 -8.06 -11.63
C HIS A 45 11.31 -6.89 -11.64
N THR A 46 12.01 -6.63 -10.54
CA THR A 46 12.96 -5.51 -10.42
C THR A 46 14.40 -5.94 -10.67
N SER A 47 15.27 -5.01 -11.07
CA SER A 47 16.73 -5.20 -11.20
C SER A 47 17.34 -5.87 -9.95
N THR A 48 16.88 -5.48 -8.77
CA THR A 48 17.27 -6.05 -7.48
C THR A 48 16.87 -7.51 -7.34
N ALA A 49 15.62 -7.87 -7.69
CA ALA A 49 15.12 -9.23 -7.57
C ALA A 49 15.89 -10.24 -8.46
N TRP A 50 16.34 -9.82 -9.65
CA TRP A 50 17.16 -10.67 -10.54
C TRP A 50 18.47 -11.12 -9.88
N HIS A 51 19.02 -10.31 -8.99
CA HIS A 51 20.26 -10.61 -8.26
C HIS A 51 20.02 -11.12 -6.84
N SER A 52 18.76 -11.36 -6.45
CA SER A 52 18.40 -11.78 -5.09
C SER A 52 19.10 -13.09 -4.68
N PRO A 53 19.67 -13.23 -3.47
CA PRO A 53 20.16 -14.52 -3.00
C PRO A 53 19.02 -15.53 -2.74
N PHE A 54 17.77 -15.08 -2.76
CA PHE A 54 16.60 -15.89 -2.47
C PHE A 54 15.96 -16.43 -3.76
N VAL A 55 15.61 -17.71 -3.73
CA VAL A 55 14.94 -18.41 -4.83
C VAL A 55 13.71 -19.15 -4.30
N ALA A 56 12.58 -18.97 -4.96
CA ALA A 56 11.41 -19.82 -4.78
C ALA A 56 11.41 -20.90 -5.85
N HIS A 57 11.40 -22.16 -5.42
CA HIS A 57 11.22 -23.29 -6.33
C HIS A 57 9.83 -23.29 -6.96
N SER A 58 9.65 -24.09 -8.00
CA SER A 58 8.32 -24.36 -8.56
C SER A 58 7.35 -24.85 -7.46
N PRO A 59 6.13 -24.29 -7.35
CA PRO A 59 5.17 -24.76 -6.37
C PRO A 59 4.74 -26.21 -6.63
N ASP A 60 4.45 -26.94 -5.56
CA ASP A 60 3.81 -28.25 -5.64
C ASP A 60 2.31 -28.14 -5.99
N GLY A 61 1.63 -29.29 -6.12
CA GLY A 61 0.20 -29.34 -6.43
C GLY A 61 -0.72 -28.70 -5.38
N THR A 62 -0.19 -28.35 -4.20
CA THR A 62 -0.91 -27.62 -3.14
C THR A 62 -0.65 -26.11 -3.20
N GLY A 63 0.24 -25.65 -4.08
CA GLY A 63 0.67 -24.26 -4.21
C GLY A 63 1.76 -23.86 -3.23
N ARG A 64 2.39 -24.82 -2.55
CA ARG A 64 3.51 -24.57 -1.63
C ARG A 64 4.84 -24.67 -2.38
N SER A 65 5.78 -23.81 -2.02
CA SER A 65 7.12 -23.77 -2.60
C SER A 65 8.17 -23.73 -1.49
N ALA A 66 9.36 -24.26 -1.77
CA ALA A 66 10.52 -24.12 -0.91
C ALA A 66 11.19 -22.76 -1.19
N LEU A 67 11.41 -21.97 -0.14
CA LEU A 67 12.24 -20.78 -0.19
C LEU A 67 13.68 -21.16 0.13
N MET A 68 14.58 -20.86 -0.80
CA MET A 68 16.00 -21.14 -0.70
C MET A 68 16.79 -19.85 -0.52
N ARG A 69 17.93 -19.93 0.18
CA ARG A 69 19.02 -18.94 0.12
C ARG A 69 20.26 -19.66 -0.41
N GLY A 70 20.65 -19.35 -1.65
CA GLY A 70 21.61 -20.19 -2.37
C GLY A 70 21.07 -21.61 -2.50
N THR A 71 21.79 -22.59 -1.96
CA THR A 71 21.39 -24.01 -1.96
C THR A 71 20.69 -24.46 -0.67
N ILE A 72 20.52 -23.58 0.32
CA ILE A 72 20.00 -23.92 1.63
C ILE A 72 18.49 -23.62 1.68
N PRO A 73 17.63 -24.61 1.98
CA PRO A 73 16.22 -24.36 2.26
C PRO A 73 16.06 -23.63 3.59
N ILE A 74 15.35 -22.51 3.58
CA ILE A 74 15.19 -21.64 4.77
C ILE A 74 13.75 -21.50 5.25
N ALA A 75 12.75 -21.72 4.39
CA ALA A 75 11.33 -21.69 4.78
C ALA A 75 10.45 -22.41 3.76
N SER A 76 9.20 -22.71 4.15
CA SER A 76 8.13 -23.07 3.22
C SER A 76 7.26 -21.85 2.97
N ILE A 77 6.94 -21.59 1.71
CA ILE A 77 6.14 -20.44 1.27
C ILE A 77 4.92 -20.90 0.47
N SER A 78 3.94 -20.03 0.33
CA SER A 78 2.83 -20.23 -0.60
C SER A 78 2.50 -18.93 -1.33
N PHE A 79 1.95 -19.08 -2.54
CA PHE A 79 1.46 -17.97 -3.34
C PHE A 79 -0.07 -17.93 -3.27
N PRO A 80 -0.70 -16.76 -3.12
CA PRO A 80 -2.15 -16.65 -3.25
C PRO A 80 -2.61 -17.17 -4.62
N LYS A 81 -3.77 -17.82 -4.63
CA LYS A 81 -4.39 -18.28 -5.88
C LYS A 81 -4.89 -17.09 -6.69
N ALA A 82 -5.02 -17.27 -7.99
CA ALA A 82 -5.70 -16.28 -8.83
C ALA A 82 -7.14 -16.10 -8.32
N PRO A 83 -7.59 -14.85 -8.05
CA PRO A 83 -8.92 -14.63 -7.52
C PRO A 83 -9.97 -14.97 -8.59
N ARG A 84 -11.05 -15.62 -8.15
CA ARG A 84 -12.13 -16.12 -9.00
C ARG A 84 -12.90 -14.98 -9.66
N PHE A 85 -13.07 -13.85 -8.97
CA PHE A 85 -13.76 -12.69 -9.53
C PHE A 85 -13.04 -12.11 -10.78
N HIS A 86 -11.75 -12.39 -11.01
CA HIS A 86 -11.06 -11.96 -12.23
C HIS A 86 -11.57 -12.64 -13.51
N ALA A 87 -12.28 -13.76 -13.40
CA ALA A 87 -12.89 -14.44 -14.55
C ALA A 87 -14.22 -13.79 -14.99
N LEU A 88 -14.66 -12.73 -14.30
CA LEU A 88 -15.91 -12.04 -14.55
C LEU A 88 -15.69 -10.69 -15.25
N GLN A 89 -16.78 -10.16 -15.80
CA GLN A 89 -16.85 -8.86 -16.45
C GLN A 89 -18.20 -8.20 -16.16
N THR A 90 -18.24 -6.88 -16.29
CA THR A 90 -19.47 -6.08 -16.24
C THR A 90 -20.36 -6.35 -17.44
N LEU A 91 -21.60 -5.85 -17.40
CA LEU A 91 -22.52 -5.91 -18.55
C LEU A 91 -21.94 -5.22 -19.79
N GLU A 92 -21.17 -4.15 -19.60
CA GLU A 92 -20.49 -3.42 -20.68
C GLU A 92 -19.24 -4.14 -21.22
N GLY A 93 -18.93 -5.34 -20.70
CA GLY A 93 -17.77 -6.14 -21.14
C GLY A 93 -16.44 -5.69 -20.53
N ILE A 94 -16.45 -4.84 -19.50
CA ILE A 94 -15.22 -4.44 -18.79
C ILE A 94 -14.80 -5.57 -17.85
N PRO A 95 -13.59 -6.14 -17.99
CA PRO A 95 -13.10 -7.17 -17.07
C PRO A 95 -13.03 -6.65 -15.64
N TYR A 96 -13.42 -7.45 -14.65
CA TYR A 96 -13.35 -7.03 -13.25
C TYR A 96 -11.92 -6.70 -12.81
N SER A 97 -10.93 -7.38 -13.36
CA SER A 97 -9.51 -7.10 -13.14
C SER A 97 -9.07 -5.69 -13.60
N HIS A 98 -9.83 -5.03 -14.48
CA HIS A 98 -9.60 -3.63 -14.89
C HIS A 98 -10.20 -2.63 -13.91
N ILE A 99 -11.14 -3.06 -13.06
CA ILE A 99 -11.85 -2.25 -12.08
C ILE A 99 -11.17 -2.33 -10.72
N ALA A 100 -10.85 -3.53 -10.22
CA ALA A 100 -10.16 -3.72 -8.96
C ALA A 100 -9.31 -5.00 -8.97
N THR A 101 -8.30 -5.05 -8.09
CA THR A 101 -7.33 -6.14 -8.01
C THR A 101 -7.20 -6.65 -6.59
N LEU A 102 -6.92 -7.94 -6.40
CA LEU A 102 -6.56 -8.50 -5.11
C LEU A 102 -5.11 -8.12 -4.73
N HIS A 103 -4.92 -7.55 -3.55
CA HIS A 103 -3.63 -7.27 -2.91
C HIS A 103 -3.47 -8.17 -1.68
N GLY A 104 -2.25 -8.62 -1.42
CA GLY A 104 -1.99 -9.58 -0.34
C GLY A 104 -2.79 -10.87 -0.54
N ALA A 105 -3.51 -11.30 0.50
CA ALA A 105 -4.34 -12.50 0.47
C ALA A 105 -5.84 -12.21 0.36
N ASP A 106 -6.32 -11.10 0.92
CA ASP A 106 -7.75 -10.85 1.14
C ASP A 106 -8.15 -9.36 1.07
N VAL A 107 -7.34 -8.54 0.38
CA VAL A 107 -7.57 -7.09 0.27
C VAL A 107 -7.94 -6.72 -1.15
N LEU A 108 -9.11 -6.10 -1.35
CA LEU A 108 -9.46 -5.54 -2.64
C LEU A 108 -8.89 -4.12 -2.76
N ALA A 109 -8.27 -3.78 -3.88
CA ALA A 109 -7.70 -2.46 -4.08
C ALA A 109 -7.99 -1.92 -5.47
N THR A 110 -8.23 -0.62 -5.56
CA THR A 110 -8.43 0.08 -6.83
C THR A 110 -8.00 1.53 -6.76
N THR A 111 -7.57 2.03 -7.91
CA THR A 111 -7.43 3.46 -8.17
C THR A 111 -8.64 3.91 -8.99
N VAL A 112 -9.55 4.64 -8.32
CA VAL A 112 -10.85 5.06 -8.85
C VAL A 112 -10.69 6.01 -10.03
N LEU A 113 -9.80 6.99 -9.92
CA LEU A 113 -9.37 7.88 -10.99
C LEU A 113 -7.89 7.63 -11.32
N GLN A 114 -7.59 7.16 -12.52
CA GLN A 114 -6.24 6.82 -12.96
C GLN A 114 -5.43 8.03 -13.46
N THR A 115 -6.08 9.16 -13.69
CA THR A 115 -5.43 10.42 -14.08
C THR A 115 -5.10 11.26 -12.85
N CYS A 116 -4.03 12.04 -12.94
CA CYS A 116 -3.56 12.89 -11.85
C CYS A 116 -2.93 14.16 -12.41
N ILE A 117 -3.34 15.32 -11.90
CA ILE A 117 -2.83 16.64 -12.32
C ILE A 117 -1.31 16.80 -12.15
N ARG A 118 -0.71 15.99 -11.27
CA ARG A 118 0.73 15.97 -11.05
C ARG A 118 1.44 15.08 -12.05
N TYR A 119 0.78 14.05 -12.57
CA TYR A 119 1.38 13.05 -13.44
C TYR A 119 1.54 13.54 -14.88
N GLU A 120 0.63 14.39 -15.35
CA GLU A 120 0.58 14.88 -16.75
C GLU A 120 1.81 15.72 -17.15
N SER A 121 2.53 16.32 -16.19
CA SER A 121 3.72 17.12 -16.46
C SER A 121 4.95 16.56 -15.77
N ARG A 122 5.98 16.19 -16.55
CA ARG A 122 7.28 15.71 -16.02
C ARG A 122 7.93 16.65 -15.00
N LYS A 123 7.61 17.95 -15.04
CA LYS A 123 8.07 18.96 -14.06
C LYS A 123 7.36 18.84 -12.70
N LYS A 124 6.20 18.19 -12.64
CA LYS A 124 5.36 18.03 -11.45
C LYS A 124 5.28 16.56 -10.98
N THR A 125 5.53 15.59 -11.86
CA THR A 125 5.36 14.17 -11.60
C THR A 125 6.20 13.70 -10.43
N CYS A 126 5.60 12.95 -9.51
CA CYS A 126 6.32 12.17 -8.51
C CYS A 126 7.18 11.14 -9.24
N LYS A 127 8.51 11.18 -9.05
CA LYS A 127 9.47 10.38 -9.80
C LYS A 127 9.35 8.86 -9.57
N PHE A 128 8.70 8.44 -8.49
CA PHE A 128 8.38 7.03 -8.20
C PHE A 128 7.03 6.59 -8.75
N CYS A 129 6.18 7.50 -9.25
CA CYS A 129 4.79 7.20 -9.55
C CYS A 129 4.63 6.57 -10.94
N SER A 130 3.84 5.51 -11.00
CA SER A 130 3.52 4.73 -12.19
C SER A 130 2.02 4.70 -12.53
N ILE A 131 1.22 5.59 -11.93
CA ILE A 131 -0.26 5.59 -12.02
C ILE A 131 -0.77 5.50 -13.47
N GLY A 132 -0.16 6.26 -14.40
CA GLY A 132 -0.61 6.28 -15.81
C GLY A 132 -0.17 5.07 -16.64
N GLN A 133 0.76 4.24 -16.17
CA GLN A 133 1.30 3.12 -16.96
C GLN A 133 0.25 2.02 -17.20
N SER A 134 -0.61 1.72 -16.22
CA SER A 134 -1.67 0.71 -16.38
C SER A 134 -2.72 1.15 -17.40
N LEU A 135 -3.07 2.44 -17.39
CA LEU A 135 -4.03 3.01 -18.33
C LEU A 135 -3.47 3.03 -19.76
N ALA A 136 -2.22 3.48 -19.92
CA ALA A 136 -1.55 3.49 -21.22
C ALA A 136 -1.40 2.07 -21.84
N ALA A 137 -1.25 1.05 -20.97
CA ALA A 137 -1.17 -0.35 -21.39
C ALA A 137 -2.55 -1.05 -21.55
N GLY A 138 -3.67 -0.32 -21.41
CA GLY A 138 -5.02 -0.90 -21.56
C GLY A 138 -5.41 -1.91 -20.47
N ARG A 139 -4.72 -1.92 -19.32
CA ARG A 139 -4.95 -2.87 -18.21
C ARG A 139 -5.94 -2.36 -17.16
N THR A 140 -6.51 -1.17 -17.37
CA THR A 140 -7.49 -0.54 -16.50
C THR A 140 -8.26 0.53 -17.28
N ILE A 141 -9.34 1.04 -16.70
CA ILE A 141 -10.14 2.15 -17.26
C ILE A 141 -9.83 3.49 -16.54
N ALA A 142 -10.04 4.62 -17.21
CA ALA A 142 -9.63 5.93 -16.69
C ALA A 142 -10.34 6.33 -15.38
N ARG A 143 -11.66 6.15 -15.31
CA ARG A 143 -12.49 6.37 -14.13
C ARG A 143 -13.42 5.17 -13.94
N LYS A 144 -13.51 4.68 -12.70
CA LYS A 144 -14.46 3.63 -12.31
C LYS A 144 -15.72 4.31 -11.80
N THR A 145 -16.89 3.84 -12.20
CA THR A 145 -18.15 4.35 -11.64
C THR A 145 -18.44 3.71 -10.28
N PRO A 146 -19.24 4.36 -9.42
CA PRO A 146 -19.65 3.77 -8.14
C PRO A 146 -20.30 2.39 -8.30
N GLU A 147 -21.10 2.18 -9.35
CA GLU A 147 -21.81 0.92 -9.64
C GLU A 147 -20.82 -0.19 -9.99
N GLN A 148 -19.83 0.09 -10.85
CA GLN A 148 -18.77 -0.84 -11.20
C GLN A 148 -17.99 -1.28 -9.96
N LEU A 149 -17.68 -0.34 -9.07
CA LEU A 149 -16.96 -0.62 -7.83
C LEU A 149 -17.77 -1.48 -6.88
N ALA A 150 -19.06 -1.16 -6.71
CA ALA A 150 -19.98 -1.91 -5.87
C ALA A 150 -20.18 -3.36 -6.36
N GLU A 151 -20.34 -3.53 -7.68
CA GLU A 151 -20.49 -4.84 -8.32
C GLU A 151 -19.25 -5.72 -8.07
N VAL A 152 -18.06 -5.19 -8.34
CA VAL A 152 -16.79 -5.93 -8.18
C VAL A 152 -16.49 -6.20 -6.71
N ALA A 153 -16.76 -5.26 -5.82
CA ALA A 153 -16.59 -5.47 -4.38
C ALA A 153 -17.47 -6.62 -3.87
N ARG A 154 -18.75 -6.64 -4.26
CA ARG A 154 -19.67 -7.74 -3.90
C ARG A 154 -19.18 -9.08 -4.43
N ALA A 155 -18.71 -9.14 -5.68
CA ALA A 155 -18.20 -10.37 -6.28
C ALA A 155 -16.93 -10.86 -5.56
N ALA A 156 -15.99 -9.96 -5.25
CA ALA A 156 -14.74 -10.31 -4.58
C ALA A 156 -14.98 -10.81 -3.14
N VAL A 157 -15.94 -10.24 -2.41
CA VAL A 157 -16.34 -10.76 -1.08
C VAL A 157 -16.97 -12.15 -1.21
N LEU A 158 -17.93 -12.32 -2.12
CA LEU A 158 -18.66 -13.58 -2.28
C LEU A 158 -17.78 -14.74 -2.76
N LEU A 159 -16.90 -14.47 -3.73
CA LEU A 159 -16.15 -15.52 -4.42
C LEU A 159 -14.79 -15.80 -3.80
N ASP A 160 -14.17 -14.79 -3.19
CA ASP A 160 -12.77 -14.81 -2.77
C ASP A 160 -12.58 -14.42 -1.29
N GLY A 161 -13.65 -14.10 -0.57
CA GLY A 161 -13.60 -13.86 0.88
C GLY A 161 -12.81 -12.60 1.27
N VAL A 162 -12.77 -11.60 0.40
CA VAL A 162 -12.14 -10.29 0.69
C VAL A 162 -12.67 -9.71 1.99
N ARG A 163 -11.77 -9.20 2.84
CA ARG A 163 -12.10 -8.70 4.19
C ARG A 163 -12.14 -7.19 4.31
N HIS A 164 -11.48 -6.47 3.41
CA HIS A 164 -11.56 -5.01 3.34
C HIS A 164 -11.11 -4.49 1.98
N MET A 165 -11.39 -3.20 1.73
CA MET A 165 -11.08 -2.54 0.46
C MET A 165 -10.23 -1.29 0.64
N VAL A 166 -9.39 -1.00 -0.35
CA VAL A 166 -8.61 0.22 -0.48
C VAL A 166 -9.03 0.96 -1.75
N LEU A 167 -9.56 2.16 -1.56
CA LEU A 167 -9.86 3.12 -2.62
C LEU A 167 -8.76 4.19 -2.63
N THR A 168 -8.08 4.34 -3.76
CA THR A 168 -7.16 5.45 -3.97
C THR A 168 -7.56 6.23 -5.22
N THR A 169 -7.00 7.42 -5.39
CA THR A 169 -7.29 8.28 -6.53
C THR A 169 -6.01 9.00 -6.96
N GLY A 170 -5.83 9.18 -8.26
CA GLY A 170 -5.00 10.26 -8.75
C GLY A 170 -5.63 11.60 -8.34
N THR A 171 -4.81 12.64 -8.19
CA THR A 171 -5.28 13.94 -7.71
C THR A 171 -6.01 14.68 -8.84
N PRO A 172 -7.32 14.97 -8.71
CA PRO A 172 -8.03 15.85 -9.66
C PRO A 172 -7.64 17.33 -9.45
N PRO A 173 -7.95 18.22 -10.42
CA PRO A 173 -7.71 19.66 -10.32
C PRO A 173 -8.67 20.38 -9.35
N THR A 174 -9.47 19.64 -8.59
CA THR A 174 -10.49 20.17 -7.69
C THR A 174 -9.96 20.38 -6.26
N PRO A 175 -10.49 21.35 -5.51
CA PRO A 175 -10.04 21.65 -4.14
C PRO A 175 -10.21 20.48 -3.15
N ASP A 176 -11.13 19.56 -3.42
CA ASP A 176 -11.38 18.38 -2.58
C ASP A 176 -10.35 17.25 -2.78
N ARG A 177 -9.42 17.39 -3.74
CA ARG A 177 -8.35 16.42 -4.05
C ARG A 177 -8.87 15.00 -4.29
N GLY A 178 -10.13 14.85 -4.71
CA GLY A 178 -10.77 13.57 -5.02
C GLY A 178 -11.59 12.98 -3.86
N ALA A 179 -11.74 13.68 -2.74
CA ALA A 179 -12.58 13.24 -1.63
C ALA A 179 -14.04 12.99 -2.06
N ALA A 180 -14.61 13.80 -2.95
CA ALA A 180 -15.98 13.62 -3.45
C ALA A 180 -16.13 12.29 -4.21
N ILE A 181 -15.21 12.01 -5.13
CA ILE A 181 -15.21 10.76 -5.91
C ILE A 181 -15.09 9.54 -4.99
N LEU A 182 -14.27 9.65 -3.93
CA LEU A 182 -14.11 8.60 -2.93
C LEU A 182 -15.39 8.44 -2.08
N CYS A 183 -16.11 9.51 -1.76
CA CYS A 183 -17.40 9.45 -1.06
C CYS A 183 -18.46 8.73 -1.91
N GLU A 184 -18.62 9.12 -3.18
CA GLU A 184 -19.56 8.49 -4.12
C GLU A 184 -19.27 6.98 -4.24
N SER A 185 -17.99 6.63 -4.40
CA SER A 185 -17.55 5.24 -4.50
C SER A 185 -17.85 4.44 -3.23
N ALA A 186 -17.46 4.96 -2.07
CA ALA A 186 -17.65 4.28 -0.79
C ALA A 186 -19.14 4.06 -0.47
N PHE A 187 -19.97 5.07 -0.74
CA PHE A 187 -21.41 4.98 -0.52
C PHE A 187 -22.05 3.85 -1.33
N ALA A 188 -21.73 3.76 -2.64
CA ALA A 188 -22.25 2.69 -3.49
C ALA A 188 -21.75 1.30 -3.07
N ILE A 189 -20.47 1.17 -2.69
CA ILE A 189 -19.91 -0.10 -2.20
C ILE A 189 -20.62 -0.54 -0.92
N LYS A 190 -20.76 0.35 0.06
CA LYS A 190 -21.43 0.04 1.34
C LYS A 190 -22.90 -0.31 1.17
N ALA A 191 -23.57 0.24 0.15
CA ALA A 191 -24.93 -0.14 -0.19
C ALA A 191 -25.04 -1.57 -0.78
N ALA A 192 -23.98 -2.07 -1.41
CA ALA A 192 -23.97 -3.39 -2.05
C ALA A 192 -23.36 -4.51 -1.20
N VAL A 193 -22.44 -4.18 -0.29
CA VAL A 193 -21.74 -5.16 0.55
C VAL A 193 -21.19 -4.54 1.84
N ASP A 194 -21.32 -5.26 2.96
CA ASP A 194 -20.67 -4.87 4.21
C ASP A 194 -19.17 -5.19 4.14
N LEU A 195 -18.39 -4.17 3.79
CA LEU A 195 -16.95 -4.28 3.59
C LEU A 195 -16.26 -3.06 4.17
N PRO A 196 -15.31 -3.20 5.12
CA PRO A 196 -14.51 -2.08 5.61
C PRO A 196 -13.71 -1.38 4.50
N ILE A 197 -13.71 -0.04 4.46
CA ILE A 197 -13.08 0.75 3.38
C ILE A 197 -12.03 1.70 3.92
N GLN A 198 -10.84 1.68 3.33
CA GLN A 198 -9.89 2.79 3.39
C GLN A 198 -10.02 3.66 2.14
N ALA A 199 -10.06 4.98 2.33
CA ALA A 199 -9.90 5.93 1.24
C ALA A 199 -8.52 6.60 1.31
N GLN A 200 -7.92 6.91 0.16
CA GLN A 200 -6.62 7.56 0.05
C GLN A 200 -6.67 8.74 -0.92
N CYS A 201 -6.32 9.92 -0.42
CA CYS A 201 -6.21 11.15 -1.21
C CYS A 201 -5.13 12.08 -0.65
N GLU A 202 -4.75 13.11 -1.41
CA GLU A 202 -4.04 14.26 -0.81
C GLU A 202 -4.98 14.98 0.16
N PRO A 203 -4.46 15.72 1.17
CA PRO A 203 -5.28 16.55 2.04
C PRO A 203 -6.19 17.49 1.24
N PRO A 204 -7.53 17.41 1.40
CA PRO A 204 -8.46 18.37 0.81
C PRO A 204 -8.15 19.79 1.27
N ASP A 205 -8.53 20.80 0.50
CA ASP A 205 -8.34 22.20 0.91
C ASP A 205 -9.27 22.59 2.08
N ASP A 206 -10.41 21.89 2.25
CA ASP A 206 -11.37 22.04 3.36
C ASP A 206 -11.49 20.74 4.18
N ASP A 207 -11.19 20.79 5.47
CA ASP A 207 -11.20 19.63 6.39
C ASP A 207 -12.62 19.06 6.64
N ARG A 208 -13.69 19.78 6.29
CA ARG A 208 -15.08 19.26 6.36
C ARG A 208 -15.29 18.02 5.49
N TRP A 209 -14.40 17.78 4.52
CA TRP A 209 -14.41 16.54 3.75
C TRP A 209 -14.19 15.30 4.60
N PHE A 210 -13.50 15.37 5.74
CA PHE A 210 -13.30 14.20 6.60
C PHE A 210 -14.61 13.69 7.19
N GLU A 211 -15.50 14.58 7.64
CA GLU A 211 -16.85 14.23 8.11
C GLU A 211 -17.69 13.62 7.00
N ARG A 212 -17.63 14.19 5.78
CA ARG A 212 -18.36 13.68 4.60
C ARG A 212 -17.88 12.28 4.21
N MET A 213 -16.56 12.07 4.20
CA MET A 213 -15.95 10.78 3.93
C MET A 213 -16.38 9.74 4.97
N LYS A 214 -16.38 10.10 6.25
CA LYS A 214 -16.86 9.23 7.33
C LYS A 214 -18.34 8.88 7.16
N ALA A 215 -19.18 9.87 6.84
CA ALA A 215 -20.61 9.68 6.61
C ALA A 215 -20.92 8.82 5.37
N ALA A 216 -20.07 8.88 4.34
CA ALA A 216 -20.17 8.02 3.15
C ALA A 216 -19.76 6.55 3.42
N GLY A 217 -19.32 6.23 4.64
CA GLY A 217 -18.97 4.88 5.06
C GLY A 217 -17.48 4.54 4.94
N ILE A 218 -16.59 5.53 4.82
CA ILE A 218 -15.15 5.29 4.90
C ILE A 218 -14.76 5.00 6.36
N ASP A 219 -14.04 3.90 6.57
CA ASP A 219 -13.66 3.43 7.91
C ASP A 219 -12.34 4.03 8.37
N THR A 220 -11.39 4.19 7.45
CA THR A 220 -10.03 4.72 7.69
C THR A 220 -9.58 5.64 6.55
N LEU A 221 -8.67 6.55 6.86
CA LEU A 221 -8.15 7.54 5.90
C LEU A 221 -6.63 7.42 5.72
N GLY A 222 -6.18 7.40 4.47
CA GLY A 222 -4.77 7.51 4.11
C GLY A 222 -4.47 8.86 3.46
N MET A 223 -3.61 9.66 4.07
CA MET A 223 -3.02 10.84 3.42
C MET A 223 -1.50 10.66 3.47
N HIS A 224 -0.88 10.51 2.31
CA HIS A 224 0.50 10.00 2.25
C HIS A 224 1.50 11.14 2.10
N LEU A 225 2.53 11.12 2.94
CA LEU A 225 3.67 12.04 2.87
C LEU A 225 4.70 11.58 1.83
N GLU A 226 4.93 10.27 1.76
CA GLU A 226 5.93 9.53 0.96
C GLU A 226 7.39 9.89 1.21
N VAL A 227 7.71 11.18 1.24
CA VAL A 227 9.04 11.75 1.48
C VAL A 227 8.90 12.84 2.55
N VAL A 228 9.83 12.88 3.50
CA VAL A 228 9.63 13.62 4.76
C VAL A 228 10.42 14.92 4.83
N THR A 229 11.63 14.99 4.25
CA THR A 229 12.42 16.24 4.25
C THR A 229 12.04 17.17 3.08
N PRO A 230 11.80 18.48 3.32
CA PRO A 230 11.32 19.41 2.29
C PRO A 230 12.17 19.43 1.00
N ALA A 231 13.49 19.51 1.13
CA ALA A 231 14.39 19.52 -0.04
C ALA A 231 14.28 18.23 -0.87
N LEU A 232 14.10 17.09 -0.23
CA LEU A 232 13.90 15.82 -0.94
C LEU A 232 12.51 15.75 -1.57
N ARG A 233 11.47 16.26 -0.89
CA ARG A 233 10.10 16.34 -1.43
C ARG A 233 10.09 17.12 -2.74
N GLU A 234 10.72 18.29 -2.79
CA GLU A 234 10.82 19.10 -4.01
C GLU A 234 11.53 18.35 -5.15
N ARG A 235 12.61 17.62 -4.83
CA ARG A 235 13.37 16.87 -5.83
C ARG A 235 12.64 15.64 -6.35
N ILE A 236 11.93 14.91 -5.49
CA ILE A 236 11.34 13.61 -5.80
C ILE A 236 9.89 13.74 -6.26
N MET A 237 9.13 14.68 -5.72
CA MET A 237 7.71 14.88 -6.02
C MET A 237 7.36 16.37 -6.10
N PRO A 238 7.96 17.09 -7.05
CA PRO A 238 7.88 18.56 -7.13
C PRO A 238 6.46 19.11 -7.15
N GLY A 239 5.51 18.42 -7.77
CA GLY A 239 4.09 18.79 -7.72
C GLY A 239 3.54 18.70 -6.30
N LYS A 240 3.62 17.51 -5.70
CA LYS A 240 3.08 17.23 -4.36
C LYS A 240 3.79 18.02 -3.26
N ALA A 241 5.06 18.37 -3.46
CA ALA A 241 5.83 19.24 -2.57
C ALA A 241 5.24 20.65 -2.42
N GLY A 242 4.44 21.11 -3.38
CA GLY A 242 3.69 22.37 -3.25
C GLY A 242 2.64 22.36 -2.14
N VAL A 243 2.30 21.19 -1.58
CA VAL A 243 1.57 21.06 -0.32
C VAL A 243 2.61 20.83 0.80
N PRO A 244 2.82 21.79 1.71
CA PRO A 244 3.88 21.71 2.70
C PRO A 244 3.55 20.64 3.77
N PRO A 245 4.57 20.03 4.42
CA PRO A 245 4.35 19.08 5.51
C PRO A 245 3.46 19.62 6.63
N SER A 246 3.54 20.92 6.95
CA SER A 246 2.67 21.56 7.96
C SER A 246 1.18 21.38 7.65
N ARG A 247 0.77 21.53 6.38
CA ARG A 247 -0.62 21.30 5.97
C ARG A 247 -1.04 19.84 6.16
N TYR A 248 -0.13 18.89 5.93
CA TYR A 248 -0.40 17.48 6.23
C TYR A 248 -0.62 17.27 7.74
N MET A 249 0.20 17.87 8.60
CA MET A 249 0.06 17.75 10.05
C MET A 249 -1.26 18.33 10.56
N GLU A 250 -1.69 19.48 10.02
CA GLU A 250 -3.01 20.06 10.29
C GLU A 250 -4.14 19.11 9.86
N ALA A 251 -4.10 18.63 8.62
CA ALA A 251 -5.08 17.70 8.07
C ALA A 251 -5.15 16.39 8.87
N PHE A 252 -4.00 15.86 9.29
CA PHE A 252 -3.92 14.67 10.12
C PHE A 252 -4.63 14.87 11.46
N LYS A 253 -4.38 16.00 12.14
CA LYS A 253 -5.04 16.31 13.41
C LYS A 253 -6.57 16.37 13.25
N ALA A 254 -7.05 17.04 12.21
CA ALA A 254 -8.48 17.12 11.90
C ALA A 254 -9.08 15.75 11.53
N ALA A 255 -8.38 14.96 10.71
CA ALA A 255 -8.81 13.62 10.35
C ALA A 255 -8.85 12.67 11.55
N VAL A 256 -7.88 12.71 12.46
CA VAL A 256 -7.85 11.86 13.66
C VAL A 256 -9.03 12.19 14.58
N ALA A 257 -9.43 13.47 14.67
CA ALA A 257 -10.63 13.85 15.44
C ALA A 257 -11.92 13.21 14.89
N VAL A 258 -11.99 12.92 13.60
CA VAL A 258 -13.16 12.31 12.93
C VAL A 258 -13.08 10.77 12.88
N PHE A 259 -11.93 10.22 12.46
CA PHE A 259 -11.76 8.79 12.23
C PHE A 259 -11.31 8.02 13.47
N GLY A 260 -10.66 8.70 14.42
CA GLY A 260 -10.07 8.12 15.62
C GLY A 260 -8.59 7.79 15.47
N ARG A 261 -7.94 7.59 16.63
CA ARG A 261 -6.54 7.19 16.75
C ARG A 261 -6.30 5.87 16.01
N ALA A 262 -5.17 5.78 15.31
CA ALA A 262 -4.77 4.64 14.48
C ALA A 262 -5.68 4.35 13.26
N GLN A 263 -6.73 5.15 13.01
CA GLN A 263 -7.59 5.01 11.82
C GLN A 263 -7.22 5.99 10.70
N VAL A 264 -6.20 6.81 10.93
CA VAL A 264 -5.55 7.66 9.93
C VAL A 264 -4.13 7.18 9.73
N SER A 265 -3.66 7.10 8.48
CA SER A 265 -2.33 6.58 8.16
C SER A 265 -1.63 7.39 7.07
N THR A 266 -0.31 7.29 7.03
CA THR A 266 0.52 7.88 5.98
C THR A 266 1.59 6.90 5.52
N TYR A 267 1.84 6.85 4.21
CA TYR A 267 2.99 6.14 3.67
C TYR A 267 4.24 7.00 3.81
N ILE A 268 5.35 6.36 4.15
CA ILE A 268 6.70 6.92 4.06
C ILE A 268 7.57 5.90 3.30
N LEU A 269 8.20 6.34 2.21
CA LEU A 269 9.05 5.52 1.35
C LEU A 269 10.50 5.63 1.82
N ALA A 270 10.98 4.60 2.50
CA ALA A 270 12.37 4.52 2.94
C ALA A 270 13.30 4.15 1.78
N GLY A 271 14.45 4.82 1.66
CA GLY A 271 15.44 4.54 0.61
C GLY A 271 15.48 5.56 -0.53
N LEU A 272 14.66 6.61 -0.50
CA LEU A 272 14.68 7.70 -1.50
C LEU A 272 15.67 8.83 -1.16
N GLY A 273 16.30 8.79 0.01
CA GLY A 273 17.31 9.75 0.46
C GLY A 273 17.03 10.37 1.84
N ASP A 274 15.83 10.21 2.41
CA ASP A 274 15.58 10.57 3.82
C ASP A 274 16.41 9.67 4.74
N THR A 275 16.98 10.23 5.80
CA THR A 275 17.75 9.46 6.79
C THR A 275 16.82 8.68 7.72
N ALA A 276 17.36 7.65 8.38
CA ALA A 276 16.62 6.91 9.40
C ALA A 276 16.12 7.84 10.53
N GLU A 277 17.00 8.73 11.04
CA GLU A 277 16.63 9.78 11.99
C GLU A 277 15.46 10.64 11.52
N ALA A 278 15.48 11.13 10.28
CA ALA A 278 14.41 11.98 9.75
C ALA A 278 13.07 11.24 9.70
N ILE A 279 13.08 9.99 9.24
CA ILE A 279 11.89 9.12 9.19
C ILE A 279 11.37 8.82 10.60
N LEU A 280 12.25 8.51 11.55
CA LEU A 280 11.87 8.22 12.94
C LEU A 280 11.35 9.46 13.68
N SER A 281 11.94 10.63 13.42
CA SER A 281 11.50 11.91 14.01
C SER A 281 10.07 12.22 13.63
N ILE A 282 9.75 12.26 12.32
CA ILE A 282 8.38 12.53 11.87
C ILE A 282 7.42 11.40 12.28
N SER A 283 7.89 10.15 12.34
CA SER A 283 7.06 9.04 12.80
C SER A 283 6.64 9.20 14.26
N ARG A 284 7.52 9.74 15.11
CA ARG A 284 7.18 10.07 16.51
C ARG A 284 6.08 11.12 16.58
N GLU A 285 6.22 12.21 15.84
CA GLU A 285 5.20 13.26 15.76
C GLU A 285 3.85 12.72 15.25
N LEU A 286 3.87 11.86 14.24
CA LEU A 286 2.67 11.21 13.69
C LEU A 286 1.98 10.31 14.74
N ILE A 287 2.74 9.52 15.49
CA ILE A 287 2.23 8.64 16.55
C ILE A 287 1.61 9.46 17.69
N GLU A 288 2.22 10.59 18.07
CA GLU A 288 1.67 11.52 19.05
C GLU A 288 0.31 12.08 18.58
N LEU A 289 0.20 12.45 17.30
CA LEU A 289 -1.06 12.87 16.69
C LEU A 289 -2.09 11.73 16.55
N GLY A 290 -1.68 10.47 16.69
CA GLY A 290 -2.54 9.30 16.50
C GLY A 290 -2.66 8.82 15.05
N VAL A 291 -1.75 9.26 14.19
CA VAL A 291 -1.58 8.78 12.81
C VAL A 291 -0.64 7.59 12.80
N TYR A 292 -0.98 6.56 12.03
CA TYR A 292 -0.14 5.39 11.86
C TYR A 292 0.90 5.62 10.72
N PRO A 293 2.21 5.75 11.03
CA PRO A 293 3.28 5.90 10.04
C PRO A 293 3.62 4.55 9.40
N PHE A 294 3.06 4.28 8.22
CA PHE A 294 3.37 3.06 7.48
C PHE A 294 4.63 3.25 6.63
N VAL A 295 5.78 2.96 7.22
CA VAL A 295 7.08 2.98 6.54
C VAL A 295 7.24 1.72 5.69
N VAL A 296 7.48 1.89 4.40
CA VAL A 296 7.71 0.82 3.42
C VAL A 296 9.06 1.01 2.73
N PRO A 297 9.77 -0.08 2.35
CA PRO A 297 10.95 0.05 1.50
C PRO A 297 10.55 0.58 0.13
N PHE A 298 11.32 1.52 -0.42
CA PHE A 298 11.16 1.97 -1.78
C PHE A 298 11.53 0.83 -2.74
N VAL A 299 10.64 0.57 -3.69
CA VAL A 299 10.86 -0.43 -4.74
C VAL A 299 10.87 0.29 -6.09
N PRO A 300 11.99 0.23 -6.83
CA PRO A 300 12.09 0.80 -8.17
C PRO A 300 11.12 0.12 -9.14
N ILE A 301 10.21 0.91 -9.71
CA ILE A 301 9.22 0.41 -10.68
C ILE A 301 9.74 0.68 -12.10
N SER A 302 9.68 -0.34 -12.95
CA SER A 302 10.12 -0.21 -14.34
C SER A 302 9.38 0.90 -15.09
N GLY A 303 10.10 1.66 -15.91
CA GLY A 303 9.57 2.79 -16.69
C GLY A 303 9.23 4.05 -15.89
N THR A 304 9.60 4.11 -14.60
CA THR A 304 9.55 5.34 -13.81
C THR A 304 10.91 6.05 -13.85
N PRO A 305 10.98 7.37 -13.63
CA PRO A 305 12.27 8.08 -13.51
C PRO A 305 13.23 7.54 -12.44
N LEU A 306 12.77 6.69 -11.52
CA LEU A 306 13.59 6.06 -10.47
C LEU A 306 13.76 4.55 -10.67
N GLU A 307 13.57 4.02 -11.89
CA GLU A 307 13.69 2.58 -12.15
C GLU A 307 15.10 2.02 -11.85
N ASP A 308 16.14 2.85 -11.99
CA ASP A 308 17.52 2.49 -11.68
C ASP A 308 17.99 2.93 -10.29
N HIS A 309 17.11 3.55 -9.48
CA HIS A 309 17.47 3.92 -8.11
C HIS A 309 17.65 2.65 -7.27
N PRO A 310 18.71 2.52 -6.45
CA PRO A 310 18.85 1.35 -5.56
C PRO A 310 17.70 1.26 -4.55
N ALA A 311 17.24 0.04 -4.27
CA ALA A 311 16.36 -0.26 -3.14
C ALA A 311 17.13 -0.10 -1.81
N PRO A 312 16.46 0.20 -0.69
CA PRO A 312 17.12 0.29 0.61
C PRO A 312 17.66 -1.07 1.08
N SER A 313 18.83 -1.06 1.71
CA SER A 313 19.41 -2.29 2.27
C SER A 313 18.54 -2.82 3.43
N PRO A 314 18.57 -4.15 3.70
CA PRO A 314 17.85 -4.71 4.84
C PRO A 314 18.28 -4.09 6.19
N ALA A 315 19.56 -3.78 6.35
CA ALA A 315 20.09 -3.14 7.57
C ALA A 315 19.52 -1.73 7.76
N PHE A 316 19.41 -0.93 6.69
CA PHE A 316 18.77 0.38 6.74
C PHE A 316 17.27 0.29 7.06
N MET A 317 16.58 -0.69 6.47
CA MET A 317 15.17 -0.93 6.81
C MET A 317 15.01 -1.33 8.28
N GLN A 318 15.85 -2.24 8.78
CA GLN A 318 15.81 -2.67 10.18
C GLN A 318 16.07 -1.51 11.14
N SER A 319 17.03 -0.62 10.83
CA SER A 319 17.34 0.55 11.65
C SER A 319 16.17 1.55 11.78
N ILE A 320 15.16 1.44 10.91
CA ILE A 320 13.93 2.22 10.99
C ILE A 320 12.79 1.40 11.60
N LEU A 321 12.52 0.21 11.07
CA LEU A 321 11.34 -0.57 11.41
C LEU A 321 11.37 -1.10 12.85
N GLN A 322 12.54 -1.47 13.36
CA GLN A 322 12.68 -1.97 14.74
C GLN A 322 12.36 -0.89 15.78
N PRO A 323 13.02 0.30 15.80
CA PRO A 323 12.64 1.36 16.73
C PRO A 323 11.23 1.88 16.49
N LEU A 324 10.75 1.92 15.24
CA LEU A 324 9.37 2.33 14.96
C LEU A 324 8.34 1.35 15.53
N GLY A 325 8.57 0.03 15.41
CA GLY A 325 7.72 -0.99 16.00
C GLY A 325 7.64 -0.87 17.52
N ALA A 326 8.76 -0.54 18.18
CA ALA A 326 8.78 -0.25 19.61
C ALA A 326 7.96 1.00 19.98
N MET A 327 8.06 2.09 19.20
CA MET A 327 7.25 3.31 19.41
C MET A 327 5.75 3.02 19.24
N LEU A 328 5.37 2.26 18.22
CA LEU A 328 3.99 1.87 17.96
C LEU A 328 3.42 0.99 19.08
N SER A 329 4.20 0.00 19.53
CA SER A 329 3.83 -0.88 20.64
C SER A 329 3.62 -0.07 21.93
N ALA A 330 4.58 0.80 22.30
CA ALA A 330 4.48 1.67 23.47
C ALA A 330 3.28 2.63 23.40
N ALA A 331 2.90 3.06 22.20
CA ALA A 331 1.76 3.94 21.96
C ALA A 331 0.41 3.21 21.86
N GLY A 332 0.40 1.87 22.01
CA GLY A 332 -0.81 1.04 21.84
C GLY A 332 -1.41 1.10 20.44
N MET A 333 -0.59 1.36 19.41
CA MET A 333 -1.04 1.51 18.02
C MET A 333 -0.60 0.28 17.22
N ARG A 334 -1.50 -0.68 17.04
CA ARG A 334 -1.21 -1.92 16.31
C ARG A 334 -1.87 -1.93 14.95
N SER A 335 -1.17 -2.46 13.95
CA SER A 335 -1.71 -2.75 12.62
C SER A 335 -3.00 -3.57 12.66
N SER A 336 -3.14 -4.50 13.61
CA SER A 336 -4.33 -5.34 13.81
C SER A 336 -5.61 -4.57 14.12
N ASP A 337 -5.47 -3.39 14.74
CA ASP A 337 -6.60 -2.59 15.25
C ASP A 337 -7.10 -1.58 14.21
N ILE A 338 -6.40 -1.48 13.08
CA ILE A 338 -6.80 -0.67 11.93
C ILE A 338 -7.96 -1.38 11.22
N LYS A 339 -9.05 -0.65 10.96
CA LYS A 339 -10.28 -1.25 10.40
C LYS A 339 -10.12 -1.73 8.97
N ALA A 340 -9.43 -0.96 8.13
CA ALA A 340 -9.16 -1.26 6.73
C ALA A 340 -7.86 -0.59 6.27
N GLY A 341 -7.35 -0.98 5.10
CA GLY A 341 -6.27 -0.24 4.44
C GLY A 341 -4.91 -0.90 4.48
N CYS A 342 -3.92 -0.18 3.96
CA CYS A 342 -2.57 -0.68 3.83
C CYS A 342 -1.89 -0.97 5.17
N GLY A 343 -2.15 -0.17 6.21
CA GLY A 343 -1.62 -0.42 7.56
C GLY A 343 -2.16 -1.73 8.16
N LYS A 344 -3.44 -2.05 7.93
CA LYS A 344 -4.05 -3.32 8.33
C LYS A 344 -3.50 -4.49 7.52
N CYS A 345 -3.42 -4.32 6.20
CA CYS A 345 -2.88 -5.34 5.30
C CYS A 345 -1.44 -5.69 5.65
N GLY A 346 -0.61 -4.68 5.93
CA GLY A 346 0.78 -4.83 6.32
C GLY A 346 1.71 -5.36 5.22
N ALA A 347 1.22 -5.94 4.13
CA ALA A 347 2.03 -6.75 3.23
C ALA A 347 3.24 -6.02 2.59
N CYS A 348 3.17 -4.70 2.40
CA CYS A 348 4.28 -3.92 1.83
C CYS A 348 5.39 -3.57 2.84
N SER A 349 5.26 -3.92 4.14
CA SER A 349 6.29 -3.67 5.15
C SER A 349 6.31 -4.77 6.21
N SER A 350 7.47 -5.04 6.77
CA SER A 350 7.61 -5.98 7.90
C SER A 350 7.33 -5.31 9.25
N LEU A 351 6.86 -4.05 9.28
CA LEU A 351 6.62 -3.27 10.48
C LEU A 351 5.75 -3.98 11.53
N ALA A 352 4.67 -4.64 11.09
CA ALA A 352 3.76 -5.37 11.97
C ALA A 352 4.45 -6.50 12.75
N THR A 353 5.54 -7.06 12.23
CA THR A 353 6.34 -8.06 12.95
C THR A 353 7.11 -7.42 14.09
N TYR A 354 7.73 -6.25 13.88
CA TYR A 354 8.43 -5.51 14.92
C TYR A 354 7.48 -4.97 16.00
N GLU A 355 6.24 -4.59 15.66
CA GLU A 355 5.20 -4.26 16.64
C GLU A 355 4.93 -5.42 17.60
N ARG A 356 4.77 -6.64 17.06
CA ARG A 356 4.51 -7.85 17.86
C ARG A 356 5.70 -8.25 18.71
N GLU A 357 6.90 -8.24 18.15
CA GLU A 357 8.13 -8.55 18.87
C GLU A 357 8.33 -7.59 20.05
N ALA A 358 8.09 -6.29 19.83
CA ALA A 358 8.17 -5.29 20.90
C ALA A 358 7.13 -5.52 21.99
N ALA A 359 5.89 -5.87 21.64
CA ALA A 359 4.84 -6.18 22.62
C ALA A 359 5.16 -7.43 23.46
N LEU A 360 5.71 -8.48 22.84
CA LEU A 360 6.13 -9.69 23.57
C LEU A 360 7.29 -9.41 24.53
N ALA A 361 8.23 -8.54 24.12
CA ALA A 361 9.35 -8.15 24.96
C ALA A 361 8.90 -7.33 26.19
N THR A 362 7.88 -6.50 26.07
CA THR A 362 7.32 -5.76 27.21
C THR A 362 6.53 -6.65 28.16
N ASP A 363 5.75 -7.60 27.63
CA ASP A 363 4.91 -8.49 28.44
C ASP A 363 5.76 -9.52 29.20
N GLY A 364 6.79 -10.09 28.57
CA GLY A 364 7.72 -11.03 29.19
C GLY A 364 8.69 -10.42 30.22
N ALA A 365 8.83 -9.10 30.25
CA ALA A 365 9.59 -8.39 31.28
C ALA A 365 8.77 -8.12 32.56
N THR A 366 7.45 -8.39 32.51
CA THR A 366 6.51 -8.18 33.63
C THR A 366 6.01 -9.47 34.29
N SER A 367 6.50 -10.64 33.83
CA SER A 367 6.24 -11.97 34.39
C SER A 367 7.42 -12.51 35.17
#